data_AF-A0A534P835-F1
#
_entry.id   AF-A0A534P835-F1
#
_cell.length_a   1.000
_cell.length_b   1.000
_cell.length_c   1.000
_cell.angle_alpha   90.00
_cell.angle_beta   90.00
_cell.angle_gamma   90.00
#
_symmetry.space_group_name_H-M   'P 1'
#
loop_
_entity.id
_entity.type
_entity.pdbx_description
1 polymer ?
#
loop_
_entity_poly.entity_id
_entity_poly.type
_entity_poly.pdbx_seq_one_letter_code
_entity_poly.pdbx_strand_id
1 'polypeptide(L)'
;MPALEAARERDGFRVAELSLQSNHLHLIAEADDQAALSRGIQALAIRVAKRLNAALGRRGKVFAERFHMHVLKTVREVVNAVDYVLSNWFRHAGREVSIDDIDRLSSVADRSLVVRPQTWLLRMAWTKAG
;
A
#
# COMPACT_ATOMS: atom_id res chain seq x y z
N MET A 1 6.39 -10.73 -3.92
CA MET A 1 5.29 -11.37 -4.73
C MET A 1 5.34 -10.84 -6.17
N PRO A 2 5.73 -11.62 -7.20
CA PRO A 2 6.11 -11.08 -8.51
C PRO A 2 5.01 -10.24 -9.21
N ALA A 3 3.75 -10.61 -9.00
CA ALA A 3 2.62 -9.91 -9.62
C ALA A 3 2.36 -8.51 -9.01
N LEU A 4 2.64 -8.33 -7.71
CA LEU A 4 2.55 -7.06 -6.98
C LEU A 4 3.76 -6.18 -7.28
N GLU A 5 4.96 -6.78 -7.38
CA GLU A 5 6.19 -6.10 -7.79
C GLU A 5 6.05 -5.42 -9.16
N ALA A 6 5.32 -6.02 -10.09
CA ALA A 6 5.05 -5.42 -11.41
C ALA A 6 3.93 -4.36 -11.40
N ALA A 7 3.27 -4.12 -10.26
CA ALA A 7 2.21 -3.12 -10.11
C ALA A 7 2.66 -1.92 -9.26
N ARG A 8 3.78 -2.04 -8.56
CA ARG A 8 4.30 -1.01 -7.65
C ARG A 8 4.76 0.26 -8.36
N GLU A 9 5.02 0.18 -9.67
CA GLU A 9 5.42 1.32 -10.48
C GLU A 9 4.88 1.16 -11.90
N ARG A 10 4.24 2.22 -12.42
CA ARG A 10 3.75 2.27 -13.80
C ARG A 10 3.39 3.69 -14.20
N ASP A 11 3.85 4.14 -15.36
CA ASP A 11 3.34 5.32 -16.09
C ASP A 11 3.03 6.53 -15.18
N GLY A 12 4.01 6.95 -14.37
CA GLY A 12 3.87 8.08 -13.44
C GLY A 12 3.22 7.77 -12.09
N PHE A 13 2.93 6.49 -11.78
CA PHE A 13 2.43 6.02 -10.48
C PHE A 13 3.46 5.15 -9.77
N ARG A 14 3.63 5.33 -8.46
CA ARG A 14 4.59 4.60 -7.62
C ARG A 14 4.00 4.32 -6.25
N VAL A 15 4.08 3.08 -5.78
CA VAL A 15 3.72 2.71 -4.41
C VAL A 15 4.95 2.85 -3.52
N ALA A 16 4.87 3.73 -2.52
CA ALA A 16 5.91 3.97 -1.54
C ALA A 16 5.71 3.12 -0.28
N GLU A 17 4.49 3.00 0.23
CA GLU A 17 4.17 2.13 1.37
C GLU A 17 2.86 1.38 1.14
N LEU A 18 2.71 0.19 1.71
CA LEU A 18 1.54 -0.66 1.54
C LEU A 18 1.34 -1.57 2.76
N SER A 19 0.08 -1.79 3.16
CA SER A 19 -0.34 -2.83 4.11
C SER A 19 -1.67 -3.41 3.67
N LEU A 20 -1.75 -4.75 3.60
CA LEU A 20 -2.98 -5.47 3.28
C LEU A 20 -3.59 -6.03 4.57
N GLN A 21 -4.67 -5.40 5.00
CA GLN A 21 -5.45 -5.82 6.15
C GLN A 21 -6.57 -6.76 5.71
N SER A 22 -7.19 -7.44 6.68
CA SER A 22 -8.26 -8.43 6.44
C SER A 22 -9.47 -7.87 5.69
N ASN A 23 -9.72 -6.56 5.82
CA ASN A 23 -10.85 -5.86 5.20
C ASN A 23 -10.46 -4.70 4.27
N HIS A 24 -9.22 -4.19 4.31
CA HIS A 24 -8.79 -3.03 3.54
C HIS A 24 -7.35 -3.15 3.03
N LEU A 25 -7.07 -2.53 1.89
CA LEU A 25 -5.71 -2.30 1.40
C LEU A 25 -5.36 -0.83 1.65
N HIS A 26 -4.37 -0.58 2.49
CA HIS A 26 -3.83 0.76 2.74
C HIS A 26 -2.54 0.95 1.95
N LEU A 27 -2.37 2.12 1.33
CA LEU A 27 -1.16 2.44 0.58
C LEU A 27 -0.85 3.93 0.57
N ILE A 28 0.44 4.26 0.48
CA ILE A 28 0.95 5.58 0.13
C ILE A 28 1.56 5.47 -1.25
N ALA A 29 1.15 6.37 -2.14
CA ALA A 29 1.64 6.39 -3.52
C ALA A 29 1.94 7.81 -3.99
N GLU A 30 2.87 7.90 -4.93
CA GLU A 30 3.11 9.08 -5.76
C GLU A 30 2.41 8.88 -7.09
N ALA A 31 1.83 9.95 -7.61
CA ALA A 31 1.22 9.98 -8.93
C ALA A 31 1.48 11.35 -9.57
N ASP A 32 1.89 11.35 -10.84
CA ASP A 32 2.11 12.59 -11.60
C ASP A 32 0.82 13.39 -11.81
N ASP A 33 -0.31 12.68 -11.99
CA ASP A 33 -1.64 13.25 -12.13
C ASP A 33 -2.74 12.28 -11.65
N GLN A 34 -3.99 12.76 -11.66
CA GLN A 34 -5.16 11.99 -11.24
C GLN A 34 -5.42 10.75 -12.12
N ALA A 35 -5.03 10.80 -13.39
CA ALA A 35 -5.23 9.70 -14.32
C ALA A 35 -4.18 8.60 -14.09
N ALA A 36 -2.92 8.97 -13.84
CA ALA A 36 -1.86 8.07 -13.39
C ALA A 36 -2.26 7.37 -12.07
N LEU A 37 -2.77 8.13 -11.10
CA LEU A 37 -3.28 7.58 -9.84
C LEU A 37 -4.39 6.54 -10.09
N SER A 38 -5.40 6.90 -10.87
CA SER A 38 -6.56 6.05 -11.11
C SER A 38 -6.18 4.76 -11.83
N ARG A 39 -5.34 4.85 -12.87
CA ARG A 39 -4.84 3.68 -13.62
C ARG A 39 -3.94 2.79 -12.74
N GLY A 40 -3.06 3.39 -11.96
CA GLY A 40 -2.16 2.70 -11.04
C GLY A 40 -2.90 1.88 -10.00
N ILE A 41 -3.85 2.51 -9.29
CA ILE A 41 -4.69 1.83 -8.29
C ILE A 41 -5.53 0.73 -8.93
N GLN A 42 -6.14 0.97 -10.10
CA GLN A 42 -6.92 -0.05 -10.80
C GLN A 42 -6.06 -1.29 -11.15
N ALA A 43 -4.87 -1.07 -11.70
CA ALA A 43 -3.95 -2.17 -12.05
C ALA A 43 -3.51 -2.97 -10.82
N LEU A 44 -3.19 -2.28 -9.72
CA LEU A 44 -2.83 -2.89 -8.44
C LEU A 44 -3.99 -3.74 -7.89
N ALA A 45 -5.19 -3.16 -7.81
CA ALA A 45 -6.39 -3.84 -7.30
C ALA A 45 -6.73 -5.10 -8.10
N ILE A 46 -6.64 -5.05 -9.45
CA ILE A 46 -6.86 -6.22 -10.30
C ILE A 46 -5.87 -7.34 -9.99
N ARG A 47 -4.58 -7.01 -9.83
CA ARG A 47 -3.51 -8.00 -9.57
C ARG A 47 -3.68 -8.64 -8.19
N VAL A 48 -3.96 -7.83 -7.17
CA VAL A 48 -4.25 -8.31 -5.81
C VAL A 48 -5.48 -9.22 -5.82
N ALA A 49 -6.56 -8.79 -6.47
CA ALA A 49 -7.79 -9.58 -6.55
C ALA A 49 -7.56 -10.94 -7.24
N LYS A 50 -6.85 -10.96 -8.36
CA LYS A 50 -6.50 -12.21 -9.07
C LYS A 50 -5.68 -13.15 -8.17
N ARG A 51 -4.69 -12.62 -7.45
CA ARG A 51 -3.81 -13.41 -6.58
C ARG A 51 -4.56 -13.99 -5.38
N LEU A 52 -5.35 -13.17 -4.69
CA LEU A 52 -6.16 -13.60 -3.55
C LEU A 52 -7.18 -14.65 -3.97
N ASN A 53 -7.84 -14.45 -5.11
CA ASN A 53 -8.78 -15.42 -5.65
C ASN A 53 -8.10 -16.76 -5.98
N ALA A 54 -6.94 -16.73 -6.64
CA ALA A 54 -6.17 -17.94 -6.93
C ALA A 54 -5.71 -18.67 -5.65
N ALA A 55 -5.22 -17.92 -4.65
CA ALA A 55 -4.76 -18.50 -3.38
C ALA A 55 -5.91 -19.13 -2.57
N LEU A 56 -7.12 -18.56 -2.66
CA LEU A 56 -8.31 -19.04 -1.96
C LEU A 56 -9.17 -20.01 -2.81
N GLY A 57 -8.72 -20.39 -4.01
CA GLY A 57 -9.49 -21.24 -4.93
C GLY A 57 -10.85 -20.66 -5.33
N ARG A 58 -11.06 -19.34 -5.19
CA ARG A 58 -12.34 -18.66 -5.45
C ARG A 58 -12.28 -17.80 -6.71
N ARG A 59 -13.44 -17.32 -7.16
CA ARG A 59 -13.57 -16.35 -8.27
C ARG A 59 -14.49 -15.21 -7.82
N GLY A 60 -14.36 -14.04 -8.45
CA GLY A 60 -15.25 -12.90 -8.23
C GLY A 60 -14.54 -11.63 -7.78
N LYS A 61 -15.33 -10.63 -7.39
CA LYS A 61 -14.83 -9.32 -6.93
C LYS A 61 -14.20 -9.47 -5.54
N VAL A 62 -13.02 -8.87 -5.36
CA VAL A 62 -12.35 -8.76 -4.06
C VAL A 62 -12.56 -7.37 -3.46
N PHE A 63 -12.43 -6.34 -4.29
CA PHE A 63 -12.73 -4.96 -3.91
C PHE A 63 -14.12 -4.59 -4.41
N ALA A 64 -15.00 -4.18 -3.49
CA ALA A 64 -16.38 -3.81 -3.79
C ALA A 64 -16.53 -2.33 -4.16
N GLU A 65 -15.70 -1.46 -3.57
CA GLU A 65 -15.79 -0.01 -3.70
C GLU A 65 -14.62 0.60 -4.47
N ARG A 66 -14.74 1.89 -4.80
CA ARG A 66 -13.61 2.71 -5.27
C ARG A 66 -12.64 2.96 -4.12
N PHE A 67 -11.44 3.45 -4.44
CA PHE A 67 -10.49 3.89 -3.44
C PHE A 67 -10.92 5.22 -2.83
N HIS A 68 -10.69 5.39 -1.53
CA HIS A 68 -10.67 6.70 -0.88
C HIS A 68 -9.26 7.28 -1.00
N MET A 69 -9.13 8.58 -1.29
CA MET A 69 -7.83 9.24 -1.38
C MET A 69 -7.77 10.50 -0.52
N HIS A 70 -6.58 10.74 0.01
CA HIS A 70 -6.21 11.96 0.72
C HIS A 70 -4.84 12.43 0.23
N VAL A 71 -4.74 13.69 -0.18
CA VAL A 71 -3.48 14.26 -0.71
C VAL A 71 -2.64 14.77 0.44
N LEU A 72 -1.46 14.18 0.63
CA LEU A 72 -0.50 14.56 1.66
C LEU A 72 0.28 15.81 1.22
N LYS A 73 0.26 16.87 2.04
CA LYS A 73 0.82 18.20 1.72
C LYS A 73 1.99 18.60 2.60
N THR A 74 2.17 17.96 3.76
CA THR A 74 3.23 18.32 4.72
C THR A 74 4.06 17.12 5.18
N VAL A 75 5.29 17.36 5.62
CA VAL A 75 6.18 16.28 6.10
C VAL A 75 5.56 15.57 7.30
N ARG A 76 4.94 16.33 8.23
CA ARG A 76 4.28 15.77 9.42
C ARG A 76 3.13 14.85 9.03
N GLU A 77 2.33 15.27 8.06
CA GLU A 77 1.22 14.48 7.56
C GLU A 77 1.70 13.21 6.87
N VAL A 78 2.79 13.27 6.10
CA VAL A 78 3.40 12.05 5.54
C VAL A 78 3.87 11.10 6.63
N VAL A 79 4.56 11.59 7.64
CA VAL A 79 5.04 10.74 8.76
C VAL A 79 3.85 10.06 9.45
N ASN A 80 2.78 10.80 9.74
CA ASN A 80 1.57 10.24 10.34
C ASN A 80 0.88 9.23 9.42
N ALA A 81 0.86 9.48 8.11
CA ALA A 81 0.29 8.55 7.14
C ALA A 81 1.11 7.26 7.04
N VAL A 82 2.45 7.35 7.05
CA VAL A 82 3.34 6.17 7.04
C VAL A 82 3.09 5.32 8.28
N ASP A 83 3.11 5.94 9.46
CA ASP A 83 2.81 5.24 10.71
C ASP A 83 1.41 4.63 10.68
N TYR A 84 0.40 5.37 10.21
CA TYR A 84 -0.94 4.82 10.05
C TYR A 84 -0.98 3.60 9.12
N VAL A 85 -0.37 3.66 7.93
CA VAL A 85 -0.39 2.53 6.98
C VAL A 85 0.34 1.32 7.55
N LEU A 86 1.47 1.52 8.23
CA LEU A 86 2.32 0.43 8.71
C LEU A 86 1.90 -0.13 10.08
N SER A 87 1.27 0.67 10.93
CA SER A 87 0.93 0.31 12.31
C SER A 87 -0.57 0.05 12.50
N ASN A 88 -1.46 0.49 11.60
CA ASN A 88 -2.91 0.30 11.80
C ASN A 88 -3.34 -1.18 11.69
N TRP A 89 -2.49 -2.07 11.17
CA TRP A 89 -2.81 -3.50 11.05
C TRP A 89 -3.02 -4.17 12.42
N PHE A 90 -2.30 -3.71 13.47
CA PHE A 90 -2.43 -4.20 14.84
C PHE A 90 -3.87 -4.08 15.37
N ARG A 91 -4.59 -3.03 14.96
CA ARG A 91 -5.98 -2.79 15.37
C ARG A 91 -6.98 -3.74 14.68
N HIS A 92 -6.56 -4.41 13.62
CA HIS A 92 -7.39 -5.29 12.80
C HIS A 92 -6.91 -6.75 12.82
N ALA A 93 -5.92 -7.09 13.66
CA ALA A 93 -5.33 -8.41 13.73
C ALA A 93 -6.29 -9.51 14.24
N GLY A 94 -7.39 -9.13 14.91
CA GLY A 94 -8.37 -10.07 15.46
C GLY A 94 -7.81 -10.99 16.56
N ARG A 95 -6.59 -10.71 17.03
CA ARG A 95 -5.86 -11.39 18.10
C ARG A 95 -5.00 -10.36 18.84
N GLU A 96 -4.53 -10.74 20.03
CA GLU A 96 -3.46 -10.01 20.70
C GLU A 96 -2.18 -10.07 19.85
N VAL A 97 -1.50 -8.93 19.73
CA VAL A 97 -0.37 -8.71 18.84
C VAL A 97 0.75 -8.00 19.60
N SER A 98 1.97 -8.53 19.47
CA SER A 98 3.19 -7.94 20.04
C SER A 98 3.77 -6.88 19.10
N ILE A 99 4.61 -5.99 19.62
CA ILE A 99 5.40 -5.05 18.81
C ILE A 99 6.30 -5.74 17.76
N ASP A 100 6.64 -7.01 17.99
CA ASP A 100 7.43 -7.85 17.07
C ASP A 100 6.59 -8.53 15.98
N ASP A 101 5.26 -8.50 16.08
CA ASP A 101 4.43 -9.02 15.00
C ASP A 101 4.53 -8.08 13.80
N ILE A 102 4.75 -8.64 12.61
CA ILE A 102 4.82 -7.91 11.36
C ILE A 102 3.64 -8.32 10.49
N ASP A 103 2.92 -7.35 9.92
CA ASP A 103 2.00 -7.62 8.82
C ASP A 103 2.79 -8.24 7.65
N ARG A 104 2.67 -9.56 7.49
CA ARG A 104 3.34 -10.34 6.44
C ARG A 104 2.98 -9.89 5.02
N LEU A 105 1.93 -9.10 4.86
CA LEU A 105 1.47 -8.55 3.59
C LEU A 105 1.67 -7.03 3.51
N SER A 106 2.56 -6.47 4.34
CA SER A 106 3.00 -5.08 4.28
C SER A 106 4.35 -4.91 3.57
N SER A 107 4.63 -3.67 3.17
CA SER A 107 5.93 -3.25 2.66
C SER A 107 7.05 -3.38 3.69
N VAL A 108 6.75 -3.44 5.00
CA VAL A 108 7.73 -3.72 6.05
C VAL A 108 8.19 -5.18 5.97
N ALA A 109 7.28 -6.12 5.72
CA ALA A 109 7.62 -7.54 5.56
C ALA A 109 8.28 -7.86 4.21
N ASP A 110 7.87 -7.18 3.13
CA ASP A 110 8.41 -7.39 1.79
C ASP A 110 8.60 -6.06 1.05
N ARG A 111 9.82 -5.50 1.11
CA ARG A 111 10.17 -4.25 0.42
C ARG A 111 10.16 -4.38 -1.10
N SER A 112 10.07 -5.59 -1.67
CA SER A 112 9.89 -5.75 -3.12
C SER A 112 8.54 -5.23 -3.59
N LEU A 113 7.55 -5.11 -2.70
CA LEU A 113 6.20 -4.63 -3.02
C LEU A 113 6.13 -3.12 -3.28
N VAL A 114 7.18 -2.37 -2.95
CA VAL A 114 7.25 -0.91 -3.05
C VAL A 114 8.51 -0.45 -3.77
N VAL A 115 8.52 0.82 -4.17
CA VAL A 115 9.68 1.48 -4.79
C VAL A 115 10.11 2.68 -3.95
N ARG A 116 11.35 3.13 -4.15
CA ARG A 116 11.82 4.36 -3.51
C ARG A 116 10.98 5.55 -3.96
N PRO A 117 10.46 6.40 -3.05
CA PRO A 117 9.77 7.61 -3.39
C PRO A 117 10.73 8.58 -4.07
N GLN A 118 10.19 9.40 -4.96
CA GLN A 118 10.91 10.39 -5.73
C GLN A 118 10.59 11.81 -5.29
N THR A 119 9.38 12.06 -4.78
CA THR A 119 8.99 13.37 -4.26
C THR A 119 9.81 13.71 -3.03
N TRP A 120 10.16 14.98 -2.89
CA TRP A 120 10.93 15.45 -1.74
C TRP A 120 10.21 15.14 -0.41
N LEU A 121 8.88 15.30 -0.39
CA LEU A 121 8.08 15.12 0.82
C LEU A 121 8.14 13.69 1.36
N LEU A 122 7.91 12.69 0.49
CA LEU A 122 7.98 11.29 0.87
C LEU A 122 9.42 10.85 1.17
N ARG A 123 10.42 11.32 0.40
CA ARG A 123 11.83 11.01 0.68
C ARG A 123 12.27 11.48 2.06
N MET A 124 11.89 12.70 2.45
CA MET A 124 12.20 13.27 3.77
C MET A 124 11.57 12.47 4.92
N ALA A 125 10.34 11.97 4.74
CA ALA A 125 9.69 11.14 5.74
C ALA A 125 10.32 9.74 5.83
N TRP A 126 10.66 9.14 4.69
CA TRP A 126 11.35 7.86 4.64
C TRP A 126 12.69 7.86 5.39
N THR A 127 13.47 8.94 5.30
CA THR A 127 14.71 9.08 6.08
C THR A 127 14.49 9.25 7.58
N LYS A 128 13.28 9.62 8.01
CA LYS A 128 12.94 9.80 9.43
C LYS A 128 12.21 8.61 10.04
N ALA A 129 11.65 7.73 9.20
CA ALA A 129 10.91 6.53 9.58
C ALA A 129 11.73 5.24 9.45
N GLY A 130 12.96 5.32 8.91
CA GLY A 130 13.90 4.22 8.80
C GLY A 130 14.99 4.26 9.87
#